data_AF-R6ZQ25-F1
#
_entry.id   AF-R6ZQ25-F1
#
_cell.length_a   1.000
_cell.length_b   1.000
_cell.length_c   1.000
_cell.angle_alpha   90.00
_cell.angle_beta   90.00
_cell.angle_gamma   90.00
#
_symmetry.space_group_name_H-M   'P 1'
#
loop_
_entity.id
_entity.type
_entity.pdbx_description
1 polymer ?
#
loop_
_entity_poly.entity_id
_entity_poly.type
_entity_poly.pdbx_seq_one_letter_code
_entity_poly.pdbx_strand_id
1 'polypeptide(L)' 'MNRFDTVSNRFWYDPARFASFMNANLYAGKDIIQPCDLVPVDRRYDHYTRDVIMKWTTDKQEMYLAIENQLVEDLTMPY' A
#
# COMPACT_ATOMS: atom_id res chain seq x y z
N MET A 1 14.98 -14.11 -3.31
CA MET A 1 13.72 -13.35 -3.38
C MET A 1 12.65 -14.21 -2.72
N ASN A 2 12.16 -13.80 -1.55
CA ASN A 2 11.29 -14.66 -0.75
C ASN A 2 9.90 -14.73 -1.40
N ARG A 3 9.21 -15.88 -1.31
CA ARG A 3 7.90 -16.06 -1.97
C ARG A 3 6.86 -15.05 -1.44
N PHE A 4 7.02 -14.63 -0.18
CA PHE A 4 6.25 -13.58 0.48
C PHE A 4 6.40 -12.21 -0.21
N ASP A 5 7.62 -11.83 -0.60
CA ASP A 5 7.88 -10.57 -1.33
C ASP A 5 7.14 -10.56 -2.67
N THR A 6 7.07 -11.71 -3.33
CA THR A 6 6.48 -11.81 -4.67
C THR A 6 4.95 -11.74 -4.64
N VAL A 7 4.32 -12.41 -3.66
CA VAL A 7 2.85 -12.41 -3.52
C VAL A 7 2.36 -11.07 -2.98
N SER A 8 3.04 -10.51 -1.98
CA SER A 8 2.72 -9.20 -1.44
C SER A 8 2.87 -8.12 -2.51
N ASN A 9 3.99 -8.11 -3.25
CA ASN A 9 4.16 -7.19 -4.39
C ASN A 9 3.09 -7.38 -5.45
N ARG A 10 2.67 -8.61 -5.77
CA ARG A 10 1.63 -8.77 -6.79
C ARG A 10 0.27 -8.23 -6.33
N PHE A 11 -0.03 -8.30 -5.04
CA PHE A 11 -1.28 -7.79 -4.48
C PHE A 11 -1.31 -6.26 -4.44
N TRP A 12 -0.27 -5.62 -3.91
CA TRP A 12 -0.23 -4.16 -3.77
C TRP A 12 -0.19 -3.42 -5.10
N TYR A 13 0.30 -4.07 -6.16
CA TYR A 13 0.41 -3.48 -7.49
C TYR A 13 -0.72 -3.92 -8.44
N ASP A 14 -1.77 -4.59 -7.92
CA ASP A 14 -2.99 -4.91 -8.64
C ASP A 14 -4.11 -3.95 -8.18
N PRO A 15 -4.40 -2.87 -8.95
CA PRO A 15 -5.41 -1.88 -8.59
C PRO A 15 -6.79 -2.47 -8.30
N ALA A 16 -7.20 -3.52 -9.02
CA ALA A 16 -8.53 -4.10 -8.86
C ALA A 16 -8.66 -4.84 -7.52
N ARG A 17 -7.64 -5.63 -7.18
CA ARG A 17 -7.60 -6.32 -5.88
C ARG A 17 -7.47 -5.35 -4.73
N PHE A 18 -6.66 -4.31 -4.91
CA PHE A 18 -6.46 -3.26 -3.92
C PHE A 18 -7.75 -2.48 -3.64
N ALA A 19 -8.42 -1.99 -4.68
CA ALA A 19 -9.69 -1.27 -4.56
C ALA A 19 -10.74 -2.11 -3.83
N SER A 20 -10.92 -3.38 -4.24
CA SER A 20 -11.86 -4.30 -3.61
C SER A 20 -11.55 -4.50 -2.11
N PHE A 21 -10.28 -4.69 -1.76
CA PHE A 21 -9.84 -4.84 -0.37
C PHE A 21 -10.12 -3.58 0.45
N MET A 22 -9.78 -2.40 -0.06
CA MET A 22 -9.97 -1.13 0.66
C MET A 22 -11.45 -0.80 0.82
N ASN A 23 -12.24 -0.98 -0.23
CA ASN A 23 -13.69 -0.79 -0.21
C ASN A 23 -14.34 -1.71 0.83
N ALA A 24 -13.94 -2.98 0.90
CA ALA A 24 -14.44 -3.93 1.90
C ALA A 24 -14.07 -3.52 3.35
N ASN A 25 -12.80 -3.14 3.60
CA ASN A 25 -12.31 -2.92 4.96
C ASN A 25 -12.60 -1.52 5.52
N LEU A 26 -12.53 -0.47 4.68
CA LEU A 26 -12.65 0.92 5.14
C LEU A 26 -14.01 1.54 4.83
N TYR A 27 -14.69 1.05 3.80
CA TYR A 27 -15.93 1.64 3.31
C TYR A 27 -17.13 0.70 3.42
N ALA A 28 -17.03 -0.34 4.25
CA ALA A 28 -18.08 -1.34 4.49
C ALA A 28 -18.60 -1.98 3.19
N GLY A 29 -17.71 -2.21 2.23
CA GLY A 29 -18.02 -2.78 0.91
C GLY A 29 -18.56 -1.79 -0.12
N LYS A 30 -18.67 -0.50 0.21
CA LYS A 30 -19.08 0.52 -0.78
C LYS A 30 -17.96 0.75 -1.79
N ASP A 31 -18.33 0.80 -3.06
CA ASP A 31 -17.39 0.92 -4.17
C ASP A 31 -16.92 2.36 -4.39
N ILE A 32 -16.17 2.89 -3.42
CA ILE A 32 -15.72 4.28 -3.39
C ILE A 32 -14.41 4.47 -4.15
N ILE A 33 -13.42 3.60 -3.91
CA ILE A 33 -12.16 3.62 -4.64
C ILE A 33 -12.36 2.85 -5.93
N GLN A 34 -12.22 3.51 -7.08
CA GLN A 34 -12.27 2.86 -8.37
C GLN A 34 -10.86 2.43 -8.81
N PRO A 35 -10.68 1.23 -9.39
CA PRO A 35 -9.37 0.76 -9.84
C PRO A 35 -8.67 1.69 -10.85
N CYS A 36 -9.43 2.44 -11.64
CA CYS A 36 -8.90 3.39 -12.61
C CYS A 36 -8.26 4.62 -11.98
N ASP A 37 -8.60 4.95 -10.75
CA ASP A 37 -8.10 6.12 -10.02
C ASP A 37 -6.80 5.82 -9.25
N LEU A 38 -6.44 4.54 -9.20
CA LEU A 38 -5.27 4.03 -8.51
C LEU A 38 -4.07 3.99 -9.45
N VAL A 39 -2.97 4.60 -9.01
CA VAL A 39 -1.69 4.55 -9.71
C VAL A 39 -0.70 3.79 -8.83
N PRO A 40 -0.28 2.57 -9.25
CA PRO A 40 0.82 1.88 -8.59
C PRO A 40 2.08 2.74 -8.69
N VAL A 41 2.75 2.96 -7.56
CA VAL A 41 3.97 3.75 -7.51
C VAL A 41 5.13 2.80 -7.29
N ASP A 42 6.22 2.98 -8.06
CA ASP A 42 7.45 2.25 -7.79
C ASP A 42 8.00 2.71 -6.42
N ARG A 43 8.51 1.76 -5.63
CA ARG A 43 8.98 1.93 -4.23
C ARG A 43 10.05 3.02 -4.03
N ARG A 44 10.50 3.68 -5.09
CA ARG A 44 11.55 4.70 -5.11
C ARG A 44 11.02 6.13 -5.16
N TYR A 45 9.73 6.36 -4.87
CA TYR A 45 9.17 7.70 -4.84
C TYR A 45 9.59 8.46 -3.56
N ASP A 46 10.77 9.06 -3.67
CA ASP A 46 11.26 10.25 -2.97
C ASP A 46 11.72 10.13 -1.50
N HIS A 47 12.70 10.97 -1.18
CA HIS A 47 13.85 10.73 -0.32
C HIS A 47 13.63 10.78 1.20
N TYR A 48 12.41 10.73 1.72
CA TYR A 48 12.18 10.90 3.16
C TYR A 48 11.15 9.92 3.72
N THR A 49 11.67 8.84 4.30
CA THR A 49 11.08 7.97 5.34
C THR A 49 9.96 6.98 5.01
N ARG A 50 9.38 6.92 3.79
CA ARG A 50 8.23 6.03 3.53
C ARG A 50 8.23 5.41 2.13
N ASP A 51 8.16 4.07 2.08
CA ASP A 51 8.01 3.32 0.82
C ASP A 51 6.55 3.42 0.34
N VAL A 52 6.25 4.42 -0.47
CA VAL A 52 4.92 4.59 -1.09
C VAL A 52 4.69 3.49 -2.13
N ILE A 53 3.57 2.78 -2.03
CA ILE A 53 3.22 1.67 -2.93
C ILE A 53 1.96 1.93 -3.77
N MET A 54 1.09 2.83 -3.33
CA MET A 54 -0.12 3.19 -4.07
C MET A 54 -0.48 4.65 -3.82
N LYS A 55 -0.96 5.33 -4.85
CA LYS A 55 -1.57 6.66 -4.73
C LYS A 55 -2.89 6.72 -5.47
N TRP A 56 -3.80 7.56 -4.98
CA TRP A 56 -5.05 7.88 -5.68
C TRP A 56 -5.55 9.26 -5.30
N THR A 57 -6.31 9.88 -6.19
CA THR A 57 -6.86 11.22 -5.96
C THR A 57 -8.35 11.09 -5.67
N THR A 58 -8.80 11.75 -4.62
CA THR A 58 -10.23 11.93 -4.33
C THR A 58 -10.66 13.34 -4.73
N ASP A 59 -11.95 13.63 -4.69
CA ASP A 59 -12.51 14.97 -4.91
C ASP A 59 -11.94 16.05 -3.96
N LYS A 60 -11.38 15.62 -2.82
CA LYS A 60 -10.92 16.52 -1.75
C LYS A 60 -9.40 16.57 -1.58
N GLN A 61 -8.70 15.47 -1.85
CA GLN A 61 -7.27 15.35 -1.57
C GLN A 61 -6.62 14.17 -2.29
N GLU A 62 -5.31 14.25 -2.41
CA GLU A 62 -4.47 13.13 -2.83
C GLU A 62 -4.18 12.22 -1.63
N MET A 63 -4.31 10.91 -1.86
CA MET A 63 -4.15 9.88 -0.86
C MET A 63 -2.98 8.98 -1.24
N TYR A 64 -2.22 8.57 -0.23
CA TYR A 64 -1.04 7.74 -0.39
C TYR A 64 -1.09 6.57 0.58
N LEU A 65 -0.84 5.36 0.09
CA LEU A 65 -0.50 4.22 0.92
C LEU A 65 1.01 4.04 0.91
N ALA A 66 1.60 4.18 2.09
CA ALA A 66 2.98 3.88 2.34
C ALA A 66 3.13 2.67 3.25
N ILE A 67 4.14 1.86 2.97
CA ILE A 67 4.69 0.93 3.94
C ILE A 67 5.69 1.75 4.77
N GLU A 68 5.36 1.98 6.04
CA GLU A 68 6.39 2.42 6.98
C GLU A 68 7.36 1.26 7.14
N ASN A 69 8.61 1.50 6.75
CA ASN A 69 9.70 0.61 7.08
C ASN A 69 9.85 0.74 8.60
N GLN A 70 9.14 -0.09 9.37
CA GLN A 70 9.52 -0.30 10.77
C GLN A 70 10.94 -0.82 10.66
N LEU A 71 11.93 0.03 10.99
CA LEU A 71 13.18 -0.43 11.52
C LEU A 71 12.77 -1.46 12.57
N VAL A 72 12.99 -2.73 12.25
CA VAL A 72 13.07 -3.76 13.26
C VAL A 72 14.24 -3.29 14.11
N GLU A 73 13.95 -2.47 15.13
CA GLU A 73 14.83 -2.42 16.27
C GLU A 73 14.97 -3.88 16.65
N ASP A 74 16.20 -4.40 16.51
CA ASP A 74 16.56 -5.72 16.98
C ASP A 74 16.06 -5.81 18.43
N LEU A 75 14.87 -6.36 18.61
CA LEU A 75 14.40 -6.85 19.88
C LEU A 75 15.24 -8.09 20.11
N THR A 76 16.51 -7.88 20.49
CA THR A 76 17.29 -8.88 21.19
C THR A 76 16.49 -9.20 22.44
N MET A 77 15.68 -10.25 22.39
CA MET A 77 15.13 -10.84 23.59
C MET A 77 16.32 -11.19 24.48
N PRO A 78 16.39 -10.66 25.71
CA PRO A 78 17.43 -11.08 26.63
C PRO A 78 17.23 -12.58 26.93
N TYR A 79 18.34 -13.32 26.80
CA TYR A 79 18.43 -14.77 27.06
C TYR A 79 17.99 -15.15 28.48
#